data_AF-A0A645GTB7-F1
#
_entry.id   AF-A0A645GTB7-F1
#
_cell.length_a   1.000
_cell.length_b   1.000
_cell.length_c   1.000
_cell.angle_alpha   90.00
_cell.angle_beta   90.00
_cell.angle_gamma   90.00
#
_symmetry.space_group_name_H-M   'P 1'
#
loop_
_entity.id
_entity.type
_entity.pdbx_description
1 polymer ?
#
loop_
_entity_poly.entity_id
_entity_poly.type
_entity_poly.pdbx_seq_one_letter_code
_entity_poly.pdbx_strand_id
1 'polypeptide(L)'
;MEPSILTVVVTGLVLVFCILILLYFIISVQGRIFQSIENKKQASTGKANVSPVKASPAPAAPAPVPVVEAGIPGEVVAAISAAVTAVAEGPVAVRSITRAGGRKNGWGLAAVYSYTQPF
;
A
#
# COMPACT_ATOMS: atom_id res chain seq x y z
N MET A 1 -36.88 -45.57 15.79
CA MET A 1 -36.45 -44.46 14.91
C MET A 1 -34.94 -44.42 14.98
N GLU A 2 -34.26 -45.19 14.12
CA GLU A 2 -32.80 -45.13 14.05
C GLU A 2 -32.37 -43.75 13.54
N PRO A 3 -31.44 -43.06 14.23
CA PRO A 3 -30.87 -41.83 13.72
C PRO A 3 -30.16 -42.16 12.41
N SER A 4 -30.77 -41.71 11.31
CA SER A 4 -30.23 -41.97 9.99
C SER A 4 -28.89 -41.27 9.88
N ILE A 5 -27.88 -41.98 9.36
CA ILE A 5 -26.52 -41.47 9.10
C ILE A 5 -26.56 -40.11 8.38
N LEU A 6 -27.60 -39.88 7.57
CA LEU A 6 -27.91 -38.60 6.94
C LEU A 6 -27.99 -37.42 7.92
N THR A 7 -28.60 -37.57 9.09
CA THR A 7 -28.71 -36.49 10.08
C THR A 7 -27.34 -36.10 10.62
N VAL A 8 -26.45 -37.07 10.87
CA VAL A 8 -25.09 -36.80 11.35
C VAL A 8 -24.28 -36.07 10.27
N VAL A 9 -24.37 -36.52 9.01
CA VAL A 9 -23.69 -35.89 7.87
C VAL A 9 -24.20 -34.47 7.63
N VAL A 10 -25.52 -34.26 7.64
CA VAL A 10 -26.11 -32.93 7.46
C VAL A 10 -25.72 -32.00 8.61
N THR A 11 -25.75 -32.48 9.86
CA THR A 11 -25.34 -31.68 11.02
C THR A 11 -23.86 -31.32 10.95
N GLY A 12 -22.99 -32.25 10.50
CA GLY A 12 -21.58 -31.98 10.27
C GLY A 12 -21.35 -30.92 9.18
N LEU A 13 -22.05 -31.03 8.04
CA LEU A 13 -21.98 -30.04 6.96
C LEU A 13 -22.39 -28.64 7.45
N VAL A 14 -23.50 -28.56 8.19
CA VAL A 14 -24.01 -27.31 8.76
C VAL A 14 -23.04 -26.75 9.81
N LEU A 15 -22.50 -27.58 10.70
CA LEU A 15 -21.54 -27.17 11.74
C LEU A 15 -20.28 -26.57 11.11
N VAL A 16 -19.72 -27.21 10.08
CA VAL A 16 -18.54 -26.72 9.35
C VAL A 16 -18.84 -25.38 8.67
N PHE A 17 -20.00 -25.27 8.02
CA PHE A 17 -20.42 -24.03 7.36
C PHE A 17 -20.62 -22.88 8.35
N CYS A 18 -21.23 -23.15 9.51
CA CYS A 18 -21.38 -22.17 10.59
C CYS A 18 -20.03 -21.63 11.06
N ILE A 19 -19.03 -22.49 11.26
CA ILE A 19 -17.69 -22.09 11.69
C ILE A 19 -17.00 -21.25 10.61
N LEU A 20 -17.07 -21.65 9.35
CA LEU A 20 -16.53 -20.89 8.22
C LEU A 20 -17.12 -19.48 8.13
N ILE A 21 -18.44 -19.36 8.25
CA ILE A 21 -19.13 -18.06 8.25
C ILE A 21 -18.68 -17.22 9.45
N LEU A 22 -18.60 -17.82 10.64
CA LEU A 22 -18.23 -17.10 11.86
C LEU A 22 -16.79 -16.56 11.75
N LEU A 23 -15.84 -17.36 11.25
CA LEU A 23 -14.47 -16.90 10.99
C LEU A 23 -14.43 -15.81 9.92
N TYR A 24 -15.16 -15.97 8.82
CA TYR A 24 -15.25 -14.95 7.77
C TYR A 24 -15.78 -13.62 8.31
N PHE A 25 -16.81 -13.67 9.16
CA PHE A 25 -17.39 -12.49 9.78
C PHE A 25 -16.38 -11.76 10.67
N ILE A 26 -15.61 -12.49 11.48
CA ILE A 26 -14.57 -11.90 12.34
C ILE A 26 -13.49 -11.20 11.49
N ILE A 27 -13.00 -11.85 10.42
CA ILE A 27 -12.01 -11.26 9.52
C ILE A 27 -12.58 -10.01 8.82
N SER A 28 -13.85 -10.06 8.40
CA SER A 28 -14.53 -8.93 7.76
C SER A 28 -14.67 -7.73 8.70
N VAL A 29 -15.03 -7.96 9.97
CA VAL A 29 -15.14 -6.90 10.97
C VAL A 29 -13.77 -6.27 11.26
N GLN A 30 -12.71 -7.08 11.40
CA GLN A 30 -11.35 -6.55 11.55
C GLN A 30 -10.95 -5.69 10.34
N GLY A 31 -11.19 -6.18 9.11
CA GLY A 31 -10.91 -5.42 7.89
C GLY A 31 -11.70 -4.11 7.79
N ARG A 32 -12.98 -4.12 8.17
CA ARG A 32 -13.82 -2.92 8.17
C ARG A 32 -13.36 -1.87 9.17
N ILE A 33 -12.94 -2.28 10.36
CA ILE A 33 -12.49 -1.35 11.40
C ILE A 33 -11.19 -0.65 10.97
N PHE A 34 -10.22 -1.39 10.42
CA PHE A 34 -9.00 -0.78 9.86
C PHE A 34 -9.32 0.18 8.71
N GLN A 35 -10.27 -0.18 7.84
CA GLN A 35 -10.68 0.68 6.73
C GLN A 35 -11.41 1.95 7.20
N SER A 36 -12.26 1.87 8.23
CA SER A 36 -12.96 3.03 8.79
C SER A 36 -12.03 4.03 9.47
N ILE A 37 -10.96 3.57 10.13
CA ILE A 37 -9.96 4.43 10.76
C ILE A 37 -9.10 5.13 9.70
N GLU A 38 -8.71 4.42 8.65
CA GLU A 38 -7.94 4.99 7.52
C GLU A 38 -8.74 6.05 6.75
N ASN A 39 -10.02 5.79 6.46
CA ASN A 39 -10.91 6.75 5.79
C ASN A 39 -11.10 8.04 6.61
N LYS A 40 -11.14 7.94 7.95
CA LYS A 40 -11.27 9.12 8.82
C LYS A 40 -9.98 9.96 8.83
N LYS A 41 -8.81 9.35 8.66
CA LYS A 41 -7.54 10.07 8.47
C LYS A 41 -7.46 10.75 7.09
N GLN A 42 -7.90 10.08 6.03
CA GLN A 42 -7.87 10.66 4.67
C GLN A 42 -8.85 11.83 4.50
N ALA A 43 -9.98 11.86 5.22
CA ALA A 43 -10.90 13.00 5.22
C ALA A 43 -10.33 14.26 5.91
N SER A 44 -9.28 14.11 6.73
CA SER A 44 -8.65 15.24 7.45
C SER A 44 -7.49 15.91 6.70
N THR A 45 -6.99 15.32 5.60
CA THR A 45 -5.95 15.93 4.77
C THR A 45 -6.49 16.68 3.55
N GLY A 46 -7.80 16.69 3.36
CA GLY A 46 -8.47 17.53 2.36
C GLY A 46 -8.71 18.95 2.87
N LYS A 47 -7.68 19.79 2.93
CA LYS A 47 -7.80 21.27 2.89
C LYS A 47 -6.42 21.94 2.84
N ALA A 48 -5.92 22.16 1.64
CA ALA A 48 -5.06 23.29 1.33
C ALA A 48 -5.24 23.65 -0.15
N ASN A 49 -6.40 24.22 -0.44
CA ASN A 49 -6.63 24.99 -1.64
C ASN A 49 -5.97 26.36 -1.43
N VAL A 50 -4.86 26.68 -2.11
CA VAL A 50 -4.46 28.07 -2.38
C VAL A 50 -3.68 28.18 -3.70
N SER A 51 -4.43 28.54 -4.74
CA SER A 51 -4.14 29.51 -5.81
C SER A 51 -2.90 29.39 -6.73
N PRO A 52 -3.07 29.66 -8.05
CA PRO A 52 -1.99 29.66 -9.04
C PRO A 52 -1.23 30.99 -9.02
N VAL A 53 0.06 30.99 -8.67
CA VAL A 53 0.93 32.17 -8.83
C VAL A 53 1.79 32.02 -10.09
N LYS A 54 1.23 32.59 -11.15
CA LYS A 54 1.80 33.39 -12.25
C LYS A 54 3.33 33.62 -12.28
N ALA A 55 3.86 33.37 -13.49
CA ALA A 55 4.96 34.05 -14.22
C ALA A 55 6.44 33.79 -13.88
N SER A 56 7.10 33.22 -14.91
CA SER A 56 8.54 33.18 -15.30
C SER A 56 9.28 34.53 -15.11
N PRO A 57 10.64 34.57 -15.00
CA PRO A 57 11.56 34.26 -16.12
C PRO A 57 12.73 33.28 -15.83
N ALA A 58 13.00 32.46 -16.84
CA ALA A 58 14.12 31.54 -17.18
C ALA A 58 15.57 31.98 -16.85
N PRO A 59 16.62 31.16 -17.13
CA PRO A 59 16.74 29.70 -17.26
C PRO A 59 17.97 29.14 -16.50
N ALA A 60 17.77 28.15 -15.63
CA ALA A 60 18.85 27.23 -15.26
C ALA A 60 18.36 25.83 -15.57
N ALA A 61 19.00 25.17 -16.53
CA ALA A 61 18.68 23.82 -16.97
C ALA A 61 18.61 22.90 -15.72
N PRO A 62 17.42 22.42 -15.32
CA PRO A 62 17.35 21.51 -14.20
C PRO A 62 17.70 20.12 -14.72
N ALA A 63 18.71 19.51 -14.10
CA ALA A 63 18.88 18.06 -14.10
C ALA A 63 17.51 17.37 -13.98
N PRO A 64 17.30 16.24 -14.67
CA PRO A 64 15.98 15.60 -14.82
C PRO A 64 15.29 15.52 -13.47
N VAL A 65 14.29 16.39 -13.29
CA VAL A 65 13.59 16.52 -12.01
C VAL A 65 12.86 15.20 -11.81
N PRO A 66 13.17 14.42 -10.76
CA PRO A 66 12.51 13.15 -10.53
C PRO A 66 11.01 13.36 -10.53
N VAL A 67 10.28 12.49 -11.22
CA VAL A 67 8.81 12.55 -11.22
C VAL A 67 8.35 12.18 -9.80
N VAL A 68 8.04 13.20 -8.99
CA VAL A 68 7.55 13.05 -7.63
C VAL A 68 6.02 13.13 -7.66
N GLU A 69 5.36 12.16 -7.05
CA GLU A 69 3.92 12.20 -6.83
C GLU A 69 3.50 13.45 -6.06
N ALA A 70 2.44 14.13 -6.52
CA ALA A 70 1.91 15.35 -5.93
C ALA A 70 1.51 15.09 -4.46
N GLY A 71 2.21 15.71 -3.52
CA GLY A 71 1.96 15.57 -2.07
C GLY A 71 3.05 14.84 -1.26
N ILE A 72 4.23 14.60 -1.83
CA ILE A 72 5.42 14.16 -1.07
C ILE A 72 6.25 15.40 -0.69
N PRO A 73 6.49 15.67 0.61
CA PRO A 73 7.29 16.82 1.04
C PRO A 73 8.75 16.68 0.58
N GLY A 74 9.39 17.81 0.24
CA GLY A 74 10.75 17.84 -0.31
C GLY A 74 11.80 17.24 0.63
N GLU A 75 11.60 17.28 1.94
CA GLU A 75 12.44 16.64 2.95
C GLU A 75 12.49 15.12 2.78
N VAL A 76 11.35 14.51 2.49
CA VAL A 76 11.25 13.05 2.27
C VAL A 76 11.92 12.66 0.96
N VAL A 77 11.79 13.48 -0.08
CA VAL A 77 12.50 13.29 -1.35
C VAL A 77 14.01 13.34 -1.14
N ALA A 78 14.51 14.34 -0.41
CA ALA A 78 15.93 14.48 -0.10
C ALA A 78 16.47 13.32 0.74
N ALA A 79 15.71 12.90 1.77
CA ALA A 79 16.06 11.76 2.60
C ALA A 79 16.11 10.45 1.80
N ILE A 80 15.12 10.22 0.91
CA ILE A 80 15.10 9.03 0.04
C ILE A 80 16.27 9.07 -0.95
N SER A 81 16.54 10.21 -1.59
CA SER A 81 17.67 10.31 -2.52
C SER A 81 19.01 10.06 -1.82
N ALA A 82 19.21 10.59 -0.61
CA ALA A 82 20.43 10.36 0.18
C ALA A 82 20.57 8.90 0.59
N ALA A 83 19.49 8.25 1.02
CA ALA A 83 19.50 6.84 1.38
C ALA A 83 19.82 5.93 0.18
N VAL A 84 19.25 6.23 -1.00
CA VAL A 84 19.53 5.46 -2.23
C VAL A 84 21.00 5.59 -2.62
N THR A 85 21.58 6.80 -2.56
CA THR A 85 23.01 6.97 -2.85
C THR A 85 23.93 6.31 -1.85
N ALA A 86 23.49 6.10 -0.60
CA ALA A 86 24.29 5.42 0.42
C ALA A 86 24.31 3.89 0.25
N VAL A 87 23.25 3.31 -0.33
CA VAL A 87 23.13 1.86 -0.55
C VAL A 87 23.63 1.45 -1.93
N ALA A 88 23.56 2.34 -2.93
CA ALA A 88 24.03 2.03 -4.27
C ALA A 88 25.57 2.09 -4.37
N GLU A 89 26.19 0.99 -4.76
CA GLU A 89 27.61 0.94 -5.17
C GLU A 89 27.80 1.54 -6.58
N GLY A 90 27.44 2.82 -6.77
CA GLY A 90 27.63 3.53 -8.03
C GLY A 90 26.78 4.79 -8.19
N PRO A 91 27.02 5.61 -9.22
CA PRO A 91 26.22 6.81 -9.49
C PRO A 91 24.79 6.43 -9.90
N VAL A 92 23.82 6.67 -9.02
CA VAL A 92 22.41 6.34 -9.24
C VAL A 92 21.53 7.60 -9.29
N ALA A 93 20.68 7.68 -10.31
CA ALA A 93 19.67 8.74 -10.46
C ALA A 93 18.29 8.21 -10.09
N VAL A 94 17.61 8.89 -9.16
CA VAL A 94 16.24 8.55 -8.76
C VAL A 94 15.28 8.96 -9.89
N ARG A 95 14.58 7.99 -10.49
CA ARG A 95 13.70 8.23 -11.66
C ARG A 95 12.30 8.70 -11.27
N SER A 96 11.74 8.16 -10.18
CA SER A 96 10.43 8.54 -9.68
C SER A 96 10.29 8.22 -8.19
N ILE A 97 9.58 9.06 -7.45
CA ILE A 97 9.28 8.85 -6.04
C ILE A 97 7.76 8.87 -5.88
N THR A 98 7.21 7.73 -5.50
CA THR A 98 5.77 7.54 -5.30
C THR A 98 5.56 7.09 -3.87
N ARG A 99 4.53 7.61 -3.19
CA ARG A 99 4.08 7.03 -1.93
C ARG A 99 3.72 5.57 -2.22
N ALA A 100 4.05 4.68 -1.29
CA ALA A 100 3.59 3.31 -1.37
C ALA A 100 2.05 3.32 -1.28
N GLY A 101 1.37 3.42 -2.43
CA GLY A 101 -0.07 3.30 -2.53
C GLY A 101 -0.46 1.98 -1.90
N GLY A 102 -1.35 2.05 -0.89
CA GLY A 102 -1.77 0.90 -0.12
C GLY A 102 -2.15 -0.25 -1.05
N ARG A 103 -1.47 -1.39 -0.87
CA ARG A 103 -1.56 -2.66 -1.63
C ARG A 103 -0.42 -2.92 -2.62
N LYS A 104 0.83 -2.83 -2.16
CA LYS A 104 1.87 -3.77 -2.62
C LYS A 104 1.69 -5.03 -1.78
N ASN A 105 1.03 -6.06 -2.31
CA ASN A 105 0.91 -7.35 -1.63
C ASN A 105 2.32 -7.94 -1.42
N GLY A 106 2.60 -8.49 -0.23
CA GLY A 106 3.93 -9.00 0.13
C GLY A 106 4.52 -10.00 -0.87
N TRP A 107 3.65 -10.70 -1.62
CA TRP A 107 4.05 -11.62 -2.68
C TRP A 107 4.71 -10.93 -3.88
N GLY A 108 4.23 -9.74 -4.28
CA GLY A 108 4.84 -8.97 -5.38
C GLY A 108 6.21 -8.41 -5.00
N LEU A 109 6.37 -7.99 -3.74
CA LEU A 109 7.67 -7.54 -3.20
C LEU A 109 8.66 -8.70 -3.06
N ALA A 110 8.21 -9.86 -2.59
CA ALA A 110 9.04 -11.05 -2.47
C ALA A 110 9.57 -11.53 -3.83
N ALA A 111 8.72 -11.51 -4.87
CA ALA A 111 9.13 -11.87 -6.22
C ALA A 111 10.24 -10.95 -6.75
N VAL A 112 10.06 -9.62 -6.63
CA VAL A 112 11.09 -8.66 -7.06
C VAL A 112 12.40 -8.88 -6.32
N TYR A 113 12.33 -9.07 -5.00
CA TYR A 113 13.52 -9.35 -4.19
C TYR A 113 14.25 -10.60 -4.68
N SER A 114 13.55 -11.72 -4.88
CA SER A 114 14.13 -12.97 -5.38
C SER A 114 14.80 -12.84 -6.74
N TYR A 115 14.30 -11.99 -7.65
CA TYR A 115 14.92 -11.76 -8.96
C TYR A 115 16.11 -10.79 -8.94
N THR A 116 16.28 -10.03 -7.86
CA THR A 116 17.36 -9.03 -7.72
C THR A 116 18.52 -9.50 -6.85
N GLN A 117 18.47 -10.73 -6.33
CA GLN A 117 19.56 -11.29 -5.55
C GLN A 117 20.65 -11.82 -6.49
N PRO A 118 21.94 -11.57 -6.19
CA PRO A 118 23.03 -12.15 -6.97
C PRO A 118 23.08 -13.67 -6.79
N PHE A 119 23.43 -14.39 -7.85
CA PHE A 119 23.65 -15.84 -7.85
C PHE A 119 25.01 -16.21 -7.28
#